data_AF-A0A6A0AGL8-F1
#
_entry.id   AF-A0A6A0AGL8-F1
#
_cell.length_a   1.000
_cell.length_b   1.000
_cell.length_c   1.000
_cell.angle_alpha   90.00
_cell.angle_beta   90.00
_cell.angle_gamma   90.00
#
_symmetry.space_group_name_H-M   'P 1'
#
loop_
_entity.id
_entity.type
_entity.pdbx_description
1 polymer ?
#
loop_
_entity_poly.entity_id
_entity_poly.type
_entity_poly.pdbx_seq_one_letter_code
_entity_poly.pdbx_strand_id
1 'polypeptide(L)'
;MVCSNEPGYYEDGGFGIRVENLVVVKEVDTPSRFGGVPYLGFEALTLVPIQTKMVDSALMTDTEVAWLDAYHQQVRKAVAPRLADAPDVLAWMMRNTRPLAEQLADS
;
A
#
# COMPACT_ATOMS: atom_id res chain seq x y z
N MET A 1 5.28 -18.22 -5.08
CA MET A 1 5.63 -18.25 -3.63
C MET A 1 4.89 -17.11 -2.95
N VAL A 2 4.34 -17.33 -1.75
CA VAL A 2 3.76 -16.27 -0.90
C VAL A 2 4.68 -16.04 0.28
N CYS A 3 4.95 -14.78 0.63
CA CYS A 3 5.75 -14.39 1.79
C CYS A 3 5.22 -13.09 2.42
N SER A 4 5.63 -12.81 3.66
CA SER A 4 5.43 -11.51 4.29
C SER A 4 6.49 -10.50 3.81
N ASN A 5 6.09 -9.23 3.71
CA ASN A 5 6.96 -8.07 3.60
C ASN A 5 6.59 -7.13 4.74
N GLU A 6 7.45 -7.08 5.77
CA GLU A 6 7.09 -6.58 7.11
C GLU A 6 8.17 -5.75 7.83
N PRO A 7 8.77 -4.73 7.18
CA PRO A 7 9.73 -3.87 7.85
C PRO A 7 9.12 -3.22 9.10
N GLY A 8 9.94 -3.03 10.13
CA GLY A 8 9.52 -2.41 11.38
C GLY A 8 10.67 -1.76 12.15
N TYR A 9 10.30 -0.91 13.10
CA TYR A 9 11.17 -0.19 14.02
C TYR A 9 10.58 -0.22 15.43
N TYR A 10 11.43 -0.36 16.44
CA TYR A 10 11.01 -0.42 17.83
C TYR A 10 11.96 0.41 18.70
N GLU A 11 11.40 1.35 19.46
CA GLU A 11 12.09 2.15 20.46
C GLU A 11 11.75 1.62 21.86
N ASP A 12 12.76 1.14 22.59
CA ASP A 12 12.58 0.58 23.92
C ASP A 12 12.00 1.63 24.89
N GLY A 13 10.94 1.27 25.60
CA GLY A 13 10.22 2.19 26.49
C GLY A 13 9.44 3.31 25.76
N GLY A 14 9.45 3.30 24.42
CA GLY A 14 8.74 4.25 23.57
C GLY A 14 7.61 3.58 22.78
N PHE A 15 7.79 3.48 21.47
CA PHE A 15 6.79 2.99 20.52
C PHE A 15 7.37 1.96 19.56
N GLY A 16 6.49 1.26 18.85
CA GLY A 16 6.86 0.33 17.79
C GLY A 16 5.99 0.53 16.55
N ILE A 17 6.57 0.33 15.37
CA ILE A 17 5.90 0.40 14.08
C ILE A 17 6.29 -0.83 13.28
N ARG A 18 5.30 -1.48 12.67
CA ARG A 18 5.52 -2.50 11.63
C ARG A 18 4.47 -2.32 10.56
N VAL A 19 4.89 -2.30 9.30
CA VAL A 19 3.98 -2.23 8.14
C VAL A 19 4.13 -3.55 7.38
N GLU A 20 3.10 -4.38 7.44
CA GLU A 20 3.13 -5.75 6.94
C GLU A 20 2.09 -5.98 5.83
N ASN A 21 2.56 -6.49 4.69
CA ASN A 21 1.73 -7.05 3.63
C ASN A 21 2.15 -8.49 3.33
N LEU A 22 1.18 -9.36 3.06
CA LEU A 22 1.46 -10.60 2.32
C LEU A 22 1.59 -10.25 0.83
N VAL A 23 2.62 -10.79 0.20
CA VAL A 23 2.91 -10.62 -1.22
C VAL A 23 3.09 -11.96 -1.91
N VAL A 24 2.71 -12.04 -3.19
CA VAL A 24 2.98 -13.19 -4.04
C VAL A 24 4.04 -12.84 -5.08
N VAL A 25 5.04 -13.71 -5.21
CA VAL A 25 6.05 -13.64 -6.27
C VAL A 25 5.40 -14.06 -7.59
N LYS A 26 5.47 -13.20 -8.59
CA LYS A 26 4.96 -13.45 -9.95
C LYS A 26 5.96 -12.96 -11.00
N GLU A 27 5.82 -13.48 -12.22
CA GLU A 27 6.51 -12.90 -13.37
C GLU A 27 5.95 -11.50 -13.67
N VAL A 28 6.84 -10.59 -14.05
CA VAL A 28 6.50 -9.22 -14.46
C VAL A 28 7.16 -8.89 -15.79
N ASP A 29 6.44 -8.15 -16.62
CA ASP A 29 6.98 -7.64 -17.88
C ASP A 29 7.82 -6.39 -17.61
N THR A 30 9.02 -6.39 -18.17
CA THR A 30 9.95 -5.26 -18.14
C THR A 30 10.36 -4.90 -19.57
N PRO A 31 10.87 -3.67 -19.82
CA PRO A 31 11.27 -3.25 -21.17
C PRO A 31 12.36 -4.10 -21.82
N SER A 32 13.03 -4.96 -21.08
CA SER A 32 14.12 -5.81 -21.58
C SER A 32 14.11 -7.16 -20.87
N ARG A 33 14.38 -8.24 -21.61
CA ARG A 33 14.51 -9.61 -21.08
C ARG A 33 15.88 -10.20 -21.43
N PHE A 34 16.84 -10.08 -20.53
CA PHE A 34 18.21 -10.54 -20.77
C PHE A 34 18.26 -12.07 -20.82
N GLY A 35 18.81 -12.62 -21.92
CA GLY A 35 18.92 -14.08 -22.09
C GLY A 35 17.58 -14.82 -22.16
N GLY A 36 16.47 -14.12 -22.41
CA GLY A 36 15.12 -14.70 -22.41
C GLY A 36 14.59 -15.09 -21.02
N VAL A 37 15.29 -14.72 -19.95
CA VAL A 37 14.89 -15.04 -18.57
C VAL A 37 13.80 -14.06 -18.11
N PRO A 38 12.68 -14.55 -17.54
CA PRO A 38 11.64 -13.68 -16.99
C PRO A 38 12.13 -12.95 -15.73
N TYR A 39 11.69 -11.71 -15.56
CA TYR A 39 11.88 -10.98 -14.32
C TYR A 39 10.72 -11.27 -13.36
N LEU A 40 11.03 -11.23 -12.07
CA LEU A 40 10.05 -11.45 -11.01
C LEU A 40 9.75 -10.13 -10.30
N GLY A 41 8.51 -10.01 -9.83
CA GLY A 41 8.04 -8.92 -8.99
C GLY A 41 7.04 -9.42 -7.97
N PHE A 42 6.51 -8.48 -7.19
CA PHE A 42 5.51 -8.75 -6.15
C PHE A 42 4.14 -8.21 -6.53
N GLU A 43 3.12 -8.96 -6.15
CA GLU A 43 1.73 -8.49 -6.09
C GLU A 43 1.23 -8.55 -4.66
N ALA A 44 0.60 -7.47 -4.19
CA ALA A 44 0.05 -7.38 -2.85
C ALA A 44 -1.22 -8.22 -2.72
N LEU A 45 -1.26 -9.10 -1.72
CA LEU A 45 -2.46 -9.85 -1.33
C LEU A 45 -3.24 -9.13 -0.23
N THR A 46 -2.52 -8.47 0.69
CA THR A 46 -3.12 -7.62 1.71
C THR A 46 -3.61 -6.32 1.06
N LEU A 47 -4.90 -6.03 1.18
CA LEU A 47 -5.54 -4.82 0.65
C LEU A 47 -6.23 -4.05 1.77
N VAL A 48 -5.43 -3.33 2.55
CA VAL A 48 -5.87 -2.48 3.67
C VAL A 48 -5.20 -1.12 3.53
N PRO A 49 -5.89 0.01 3.77
CA PRO A 49 -5.25 1.32 3.65
C PRO A 49 -4.06 1.48 4.60
N ILE A 50 -2.92 1.95 4.09
CA ILE A 50 -1.80 2.41 4.92
C ILE A 50 -2.14 3.79 5.52
N GLN A 51 -1.94 3.96 6.82
CA GLN A 51 -2.29 5.19 7.55
C GLN A 51 -1.34 6.36 7.24
N THR A 52 -1.85 7.35 6.52
CA THR A 52 -1.09 8.52 6.03
C THR A 52 -0.74 9.54 7.11
N LYS A 53 -1.47 9.57 8.23
CA LYS A 53 -1.16 10.45 9.38
C LYS A 53 0.21 10.21 10.01
N MET A 54 0.81 9.04 9.76
CA MET A 54 2.13 8.64 10.25
C MET A 54 3.23 8.83 9.21
N VAL A 55 2.89 9.36 8.03
CA VAL A 55 3.82 9.50 6.91
C VAL A 55 4.42 10.91 6.93
N ASP A 56 5.74 10.97 6.95
CA ASP A 56 6.47 12.20 6.64
C ASP A 56 6.71 12.25 5.12
N SER A 57 5.88 13.04 4.42
CA SER A 57 5.95 13.15 2.96
C SER A 57 7.23 13.80 2.45
N ALA A 58 7.96 14.54 3.29
CA ALA A 58 9.25 15.13 2.92
C ALA A 58 10.35 14.07 2.72
N LEU A 59 10.16 12.86 3.29
CA LEU A 59 11.06 11.72 3.11
C LEU A 59 10.72 10.86 1.90
N MET A 60 9.57 11.10 1.25
CA MET A 60 9.11 10.29 0.12
C MET A 60 9.53 10.88 -1.21
N THR A 61 9.92 10.00 -2.13
CA THR A 61 10.06 10.32 -3.54
C THR A 61 8.70 10.37 -4.24
N ASP A 62 8.64 11.06 -5.39
CA ASP A 62 7.43 11.08 -6.23
C ASP A 62 6.95 9.68 -6.64
N THR A 63 7.89 8.73 -6.81
CA THR A 63 7.57 7.34 -7.16
C THR A 63 6.90 6.60 -5.98
N GLU A 64 7.33 6.86 -4.75
CA GLU A 64 6.74 6.26 -3.55
C GLU A 64 5.36 6.86 -3.26
N VAL A 65 5.18 8.16 -3.49
CA VAL A 65 3.85 8.82 -3.40
C VAL A 65 2.90 8.20 -4.43
N ALA A 66 3.35 8.10 -5.70
CA ALA A 66 2.55 7.48 -6.75
C ALA A 66 2.24 5.99 -6.44
N TRP A 67 3.18 5.25 -5.84
CA TRP A 67 2.97 3.88 -5.42
C TRP A 67 1.89 3.78 -4.33
N LEU A 68 1.94 4.64 -3.31
CA LEU A 68 0.97 4.65 -2.22
C LEU A 68 -0.44 4.96 -2.73
N ASP A 69 -0.57 5.98 -3.59
CA ASP A 69 -1.84 6.35 -4.19
C ASP A 69 -2.41 5.24 -5.08
N ALA A 70 -1.57 4.59 -5.89
CA ALA A 70 -1.97 3.46 -6.71
C ALA A 70 -2.41 2.26 -5.85
N TYR A 71 -1.69 1.98 -4.76
CA TYR A 71 -2.06 0.93 -3.81
C TYR A 71 -3.41 1.23 -3.14
N HIS A 72 -3.64 2.46 -2.65
CA HIS A 72 -4.93 2.89 -2.09
C HIS A 72 -6.07 2.79 -3.11
N GLN A 73 -5.81 3.09 -4.39
CA GLN A 73 -6.79 2.91 -5.46
C GLN A 73 -7.10 1.43 -5.71
N GLN A 74 -6.11 0.54 -5.63
CA GLN A 74 -6.32 -0.91 -5.69
C GLN A 74 -7.17 -1.40 -4.52
N VAL A 75 -6.91 -0.91 -3.31
CA VAL A 75 -7.74 -1.20 -2.11
C VAL A 75 -9.19 -0.79 -2.35
N ARG A 76 -9.45 0.43 -2.82
CA ARG A 76 -10.82 0.89 -3.15
C ARG A 76 -11.52 -0.06 -4.12
N LYS A 77 -10.86 -0.35 -5.25
CA LYS A 77 -11.45 -1.17 -6.32
C LYS A 77 -11.81 -2.57 -5.83
N ALA A 78 -10.94 -3.17 -5.02
CA ALA A 78 -11.16 -4.52 -4.50
C ALA A 78 -12.17 -4.53 -3.34
N VAL A 79 -12.07 -3.60 -2.40
CA VAL A 79 -12.77 -3.70 -1.11
C VAL A 79 -14.14 -3.02 -1.16
N ALA A 80 -14.32 -1.92 -1.89
CA ALA A 80 -15.57 -1.14 -1.89
C ALA A 80 -16.83 -1.98 -2.21
N PRO A 81 -16.84 -2.87 -3.24
CA PRO A 81 -18.03 -3.66 -3.55
C PRO A 81 -18.44 -4.63 -2.44
N ARG A 82 -17.51 -4.99 -1.55
CA ARG A 82 -17.73 -5.92 -0.43
C ARG A 82 -18.25 -5.21 0.83
N LEU A 83 -18.28 -3.88 0.83
CA LEU A 83 -18.71 -3.05 1.95
C LEU A 83 -20.07 -2.39 1.70
N ALA A 84 -20.85 -2.88 0.72
CA ALA A 84 -22.14 -2.30 0.36
C ALA A 84 -23.12 -2.23 1.55
N ASP A 85 -23.11 -3.25 2.42
CA ASP A 85 -23.98 -3.33 3.59
C ASP A 85 -23.39 -2.65 4.85
N ALA A 86 -22.22 -1.98 4.71
CA ALA A 86 -21.50 -1.33 5.80
C ALA A 86 -21.13 0.12 5.41
N PRO A 87 -22.10 1.04 5.29
CA PRO A 87 -21.88 2.38 4.74
C PRO A 87 -20.84 3.21 5.52
N ASP A 88 -20.80 3.09 6.85
CA ASP A 88 -19.83 3.81 7.68
C ASP A 88 -18.39 3.32 7.44
N VAL A 89 -18.22 2.00 7.24
CA VAL A 89 -16.93 1.38 6.94
C VAL A 89 -16.48 1.73 5.52
N LEU A 90 -17.41 1.71 4.57
CA LEU A 90 -17.15 2.16 3.20
C LEU A 90 -16.71 3.62 3.19
N ALA A 91 -17.42 4.50 3.89
CA ALA A 91 -17.06 5.91 3.99
C ALA A 91 -15.68 6.11 4.65
N TRP A 92 -15.37 5.35 5.70
CA TRP A 92 -14.04 5.36 6.33
C TRP A 92 -12.95 4.92 5.35
N MET A 93 -13.14 3.80 4.64
CA MET A 93 -12.16 3.28 3.69
C MET A 93 -11.93 4.28 2.55
N MET A 94 -12.99 4.86 2.00
CA MET A 94 -12.89 5.89 0.96
C MET A 94 -12.09 7.11 1.43
N ARG A 95 -12.30 7.61 2.66
CA ARG A 95 -11.52 8.73 3.19
C ARG A 95 -10.03 8.42 3.34
N ASN A 96 -9.69 7.22 3.84
CA ASN A 96 -8.31 6.78 4.11
C ASN A 96 -7.57 6.24 2.88
N THR A 97 -8.19 6.30 1.71
CA THR A 97 -7.60 5.88 0.43
C THR A 97 -7.60 7.00 -0.61
N ARG A 98 -7.83 8.25 -0.19
CA ARG A 98 -7.71 9.43 -1.07
C ARG A 98 -6.23 9.62 -1.48
N PRO A 99 -5.94 10.34 -2.57
CA PRO A 99 -4.56 10.73 -2.86
C PRO A 99 -3.86 11.33 -1.63
N LEU A 100 -2.59 10.99 -1.41
CA LEU A 100 -1.83 11.40 -0.23
C LEU A 100 -1.88 12.92 -0.02
N ALA A 101 -1.73 13.69 -1.09
CA ALA A 101 -1.79 15.15 -1.06
C ALA A 101 -3.12 15.68 -0.48
N GLU A 102 -4.26 15.04 -0.80
CA GLU A 102 -5.56 15.41 -0.25
C GLU A 102 -5.68 15.03 1.24
N GLN A 103 -5.10 13.90 1.65
CA GLN A 103 -5.14 13.46 3.04
C GLN A 103 -4.31 14.37 3.95
N LEU A 104 -3.16 14.85 3.46
CA LEU A 104 -2.27 15.75 4.21
C LEU A 104 -2.81 17.18 4.30
N ALA A 105 -3.58 17.65 3.32
CA ALA A 105 -4.21 18.97 3.36
C ALA A 105 -5.29 19.11 4.45
N ASP A 106 -5.89 17.99 4.87
CA ASP A 106 -6.91 17.91 5.91
C ASP A 106 -6.34 17.70 7.33
N SER A 107 -5.00 17.64 7.47
CA SER A 107 -4.29 17.25 8.71
C SER A 107 -3.82 18.43 9.55
#